data_AF-A0A5K1A466-F1
#
_entry.id   AF-A0A5K1A466-F1
#
_cell.length_a   1.000
_cell.length_b   1.000
_cell.length_c   1.000
_cell.angle_alpha   90.00
_cell.angle_beta   90.00
_cell.angle_gamma   90.00
#
_symmetry.space_group_name_H-M   'P 1'
#
loop_
_entity.id
_entity.type
_entity.pdbx_description
1 polymer ?
#
loop_
_entity_poly.entity_id
_entity_poly.type
_entity_poly.pdbx_seq_one_letter_code
_entity_poly.pdbx_strand_id
1 'polypeptide(L)' 'FMEPLVSKVPMMVIEGNHEIEEQAGKITFEAYSSRFAFPSEESLSKSTFYYSFNAGGIHFIMLGAYTDFNRT' A
#
# COMPACT_ATOMS: atom_id res chain seq x y z
N PHE A 1 2.47 12.77 15.10
CA PHE A 1 3.39 11.75 15.64
C PHE A 1 4.47 11.38 14.62
N MET A 2 4.13 10.82 13.44
CA MET A 2 5.14 10.30 12.50
C MET A 2 5.87 11.36 11.64
N GLU A 3 5.34 12.57 11.53
CA GLU A 3 5.88 13.64 10.66
C GLU A 3 7.41 13.86 10.78
N PRO A 4 8.02 13.92 11.99
CA PRO A 4 9.47 14.15 12.10
C PRO A 4 10.34 13.10 11.40
N LEU A 5 9.82 11.88 11.22
CA LEU A 5 10.49 10.79 10.51
C LEU A 5 10.12 10.78 9.02
N VAL A 6 8.83 10.71 8.71
CA VAL A 6 8.36 10.47 7.33
C VAL A 6 8.56 11.68 6.41
N SER A 7 8.81 12.87 6.96
CA SER A 7 9.24 14.05 6.18
C SER A 7 10.69 13.96 5.69
N LYS A 8 11.49 13.02 6.22
CA LYS A 8 12.94 12.90 5.95
C LYS A 8 13.35 11.53 5.42
N VAL A 9 12.60 10.48 5.77
CA VAL A 9 12.90 9.09 5.41
C VAL A 9 11.70 8.52 4.65
N PRO A 10 11.86 8.07 3.39
CA PRO A 10 10.79 7.41 2.65
C PRO A 10 10.25 6.20 3.41
N MET A 11 8.92 6.09 3.48
CA MET A 11 8.22 4.99 4.14
C MET A 11 7.29 4.32 3.13
N MET A 12 7.51 3.03 2.89
CA MET A 12 6.68 2.21 2.00
C MET A 12 5.70 1.40 2.85
N VAL A 13 4.41 1.50 2.55
CA VAL A 13 3.33 0.94 3.38
C VAL A 13 2.58 -0.13 2.59
N ILE A 14 2.23 -1.23 3.24
CA ILE A 14 1.29 -2.23 2.73
C ILE A 14 0.18 -2.41 3.76
N GLU A 15 -1.03 -2.73 3.32
CA GLU A 15 -2.17 -2.85 4.21
C GLU A 15 -2.09 -4.08 5.13
N GLY A 16 -2.59 -3.93 6.36
CA GLY A 16 -2.93 -5.01 7.27
C GLY A 16 -4.44 -5.11 7.50
N ASN A 17 -4.87 -5.97 8.42
CA ASN A 17 -6.28 -6.10 8.76
C ASN A 17 -6.85 -4.86 9.46
N HIS A 18 -6.01 -4.11 10.19
CA HIS A 18 -6.47 -2.91 10.89
C HIS A 18 -6.82 -1.78 9.93
N GLU A 19 -6.32 -1.82 8.69
CA GLU A 19 -6.65 -0.88 7.63
C GLU A 19 -7.96 -1.22 6.90
N ILE A 20 -8.60 -2.38 7.15
CA ILE A 20 -9.88 -2.74 6.51
C ILE A 20 -10.93 -1.65 6.79
N GLU A 21 -11.03 -1.19 8.04
CA GLU A 21 -11.84 -0.04 8.46
C GLU A 21 -13.22 0.06 7.77
N GLU A 22 -14.04 -1.00 7.83
CA GLU A 22 -15.31 -1.05 7.10
C GLU A 22 -16.26 0.10 7.49
N GLN A 23 -16.80 0.79 6.48
CA GLN A 23 -17.72 1.91 6.63
C GLN A 23 -19.05 1.67 5.89
N ALA A 24 -20.00 2.59 6.06
CA ALA A 24 -21.26 2.57 5.31
C ALA A 24 -21.01 2.48 3.79
N GLY A 25 -21.79 1.65 3.11
CA GLY A 25 -21.60 1.39 1.67
C GLY A 25 -20.51 0.37 1.35
N LYS A 26 -20.02 -0.41 2.35
CA LYS A 26 -18.96 -1.43 2.18
C LYS A 26 -17.63 -0.84 1.70
N ILE A 27 -17.39 0.42 2.03
CA ILE A 27 -16.11 1.08 1.79
C ILE A 27 -15.12 0.48 2.80
N THR A 28 -13.95 0.09 2.33
CA THR A 28 -12.86 -0.47 3.13
C THR A 28 -11.55 0.16 2.68
N PHE A 29 -10.54 0.20 3.55
CA PHE A 29 -9.20 0.73 3.25
C PHE A 29 -9.11 2.19 2.84
N GLU A 30 -10.18 2.98 3.02
CA GLU A 30 -10.25 4.37 2.57
C GLU A 30 -9.13 5.24 3.17
N ALA A 31 -8.86 5.10 4.47
CA ALA A 31 -7.77 5.84 5.10
C ALA A 31 -6.40 5.43 4.53
N TYR A 32 -6.18 4.12 4.31
CA TYR A 32 -4.94 3.60 3.74
C TYR A 32 -4.72 4.10 2.32
N SER A 33 -5.71 3.94 1.43
CA SER A 33 -5.59 4.29 0.02
C SER A 33 -5.47 5.80 -0.22
N SER A 34 -6.06 6.62 0.66
CA SER A 34 -6.11 8.07 0.48
C SER A 34 -4.97 8.82 1.17
N ARG A 35 -4.29 8.24 2.18
CA ARG A 35 -3.25 8.93 2.96
C ARG A 35 -1.82 8.62 2.54
N PHE A 36 -1.58 7.45 1.95
CA PHE A 36 -0.23 7.01 1.57
C PHE A 36 -0.04 7.07 0.05
N ALA A 37 1.21 7.30 -0.37
CA ALA A 37 1.59 7.25 -1.78
C ALA A 37 2.14 5.85 -2.10
N PHE A 38 1.77 5.33 -3.27
CA PHE A 38 2.17 4.00 -3.73
C PHE A 38 2.72 4.10 -5.15
N PRO A 39 3.83 3.42 -5.47
CA PRO A 39 4.36 3.37 -6.83
C PRO A 39 3.58 2.34 -7.69
N SER A 40 2.25 2.36 -7.61
CA SER A 40 1.39 1.37 -8.25
C SER A 40 1.49 1.47 -9.78
N GLU A 41 1.39 2.67 -10.34
CA GLU A 41 1.48 2.87 -11.79
C GLU A 41 2.89 2.58 -12.32
N GLU A 42 3.92 3.01 -11.61
CA GLU A 42 5.32 2.83 -11.97
C GLU A 42 5.76 1.37 -11.92
N SER A 43 5.13 0.57 -11.06
CA SER A 43 5.31 -0.88 -11.00
C SER A 43 4.34 -1.67 -11.89
N LEU A 44 3.51 -0.98 -12.68
CA LEU A 44 2.46 -1.56 -13.52
C LEU A 44 1.39 -2.34 -12.74
N SER A 45 1.27 -2.07 -11.43
CA SER A 45 0.18 -2.54 -10.61
C SER A 45 -1.08 -1.70 -10.84
N LYS A 46 -2.24 -2.37 -10.87
CA LYS A 46 -3.55 -1.71 -10.92
C LYS A 46 -4.15 -1.50 -9.52
N SER A 47 -3.33 -1.62 -8.48
CA SER A 47 -3.78 -1.68 -7.09
C SER A 47 -2.80 -1.00 -6.15
N THR A 48 -3.31 -0.37 -5.10
CA THR A 48 -2.52 0.10 -3.94
C THR A 48 -2.21 -1.03 -2.96
N PHE A 49 -2.81 -2.22 -3.14
CA PHE A 49 -2.68 -3.39 -2.25
C PHE A 49 -1.51 -4.30 -2.60
N TYR A 50 -0.81 -4.02 -3.70
CA TYR A 50 0.41 -4.74 -4.07
C TYR A 50 1.15 -3.92 -5.11
N TYR A 51 2.47 -3.84 -4.98
CA TYR A 51 3.33 -3.08 -5.87
C TYR A 51 4.78 -3.50 -5.67
N SER A 52 5.67 -3.03 -6.54
CA SER A 52 7.11 -3.27 -6.41
C SER A 52 7.90 -1.99 -6.59
N PHE A 53 9.15 -1.98 -6.13
CA PHE A 53 10.09 -0.89 -6.40
C PHE A 53 11.52 -1.39 -6.23
N ASN A 54 12.47 -0.65 -6.80
CA ASN A 54 13.90 -0.91 -6.64
C ASN A 54 14.50 0.10 -5.67
N ALA A 55 15.33 -0.37 -4.73
CA ALA A 55 16.14 0.48 -3.89
C ALA A 55 17.59 -0.03 -3.89
N GLY A 56 18.47 0.67 -4.61
CA GLY A 56 19.81 0.18 -4.90
C GLY A 56 19.76 -1.14 -5.68
N GLY A 57 20.47 -2.15 -5.20
CA GLY A 57 20.50 -3.49 -5.81
C GLY A 57 19.39 -4.45 -5.35
N ILE A 58 18.40 -3.97 -4.59
CA ILE A 58 17.32 -4.80 -4.04
C ILE A 58 16.01 -4.49 -4.76
N HIS A 59 15.35 -5.53 -5.25
CA HIS A 59 13.98 -5.46 -5.77
C HIS A 59 13.01 -5.87 -4.67
N PHE A 60 12.14 -4.95 -4.25
CA PHE A 60 11.10 -5.19 -3.25
C PHE A 60 9.78 -5.50 -3.93
N ILE A 61 9.08 -6.52 -3.44
CA ILE A 61 7.70 -6.84 -3.81
C ILE A 61 6.87 -6.76 -2.54
N MET A 62 5.87 -5.88 -2.55
CA MET A 62 4.91 -5.72 -1.47
C MET A 62 3.64 -6.49 -1.88
N LEU A 63 3.25 -7.48 -1.09
CA LEU A 63 2.06 -8.31 -1.31
C LEU A 63 1.06 -8.09 -0.19
N GLY A 64 -0.12 -7.63 -0.57
CA GLY A 64 -1.27 -7.45 0.30
C GLY A 64 -1.94 -8.75 0.69
N ALA A 65 -2.21 -8.95 1.98
CA ALA A 65 -2.87 -10.16 2.47
C ALA A 65 -4.40 -10.10 2.39
N TYR A 66 -4.98 -8.91 2.18
CA TYR A 66 -6.43 -8.67 2.25
C TYR A 66 -7.01 -8.26 0.89
N THR A 67 -6.39 -8.74 -0.18
CA THR A 67 -6.85 -8.58 -1.55
C THR A 67 -6.87 -9.95 -2.24
N ASP A 68 -7.65 -10.08 -3.32
CA ASP A 68 -7.74 -11.35 -4.03
C ASP A 68 -6.40 -11.71 -4.68
N PHE A 69 -5.82 -12.83 -4.24
CA PHE A 69 -4.54 -13.36 -4.73
C PHE A 69 -4.71 -14.43 -5.80
N ASN A 70 -5.96 -14.86 -6.08
CA ASN A 70 -6.25 -15.95 -7.02
C ASN A 70 -7.16 -15.48 -8.17
N ARG A 71 -6.90 -14.27 -8.66
CA ARG A 71 -7.65 -13.65 -9.75
C ARG A 71 -7.03 -14.08 -11.09
N THR A 72 -7.53 -15.18 -11.66
CA THR A 72 -7.23 -15.61 -13.05
C THR A 72 -7.93 -14.75 -14.08
#